data_AF-A0A354I9C3-F1
#
_entry.id   AF-A0A354I9C3-F1
#
_cell.length_a   1.000
_cell.length_b   1.000
_cell.length_c   1.000
_cell.angle_alpha   90.00
_cell.angle_beta   90.00
_cell.angle_gamma   90.00
#
_symmetry.space_group_name_H-M   'P 1'
#
loop_
_entity.id
_entity.type
_entity.pdbx_description
1 polymer ?
#
loop_
_entity_poly.entity_id
_entity_poly.type
_entity_poly.pdbx_seq_one_letter_code
_entity_poly.pdbx_strand_id
1 'polypeptide(L)'
;MSYKNLSYTISNFFVMLFMYVFVSHRYSKPKTITICAASFLAIAVPNVLKLNIYPDSRLCYFLVTIYQIAMTQLTGLLISKRRDSKTLFVGLSGSNYVVAGSIMAAILHICTGNLYLCIAGCIVTHVAILLVLYTKIQDICLKYQEETMQSWWKLCLIPVFFYCGFSSFT
;
A
#
# COMPACT_ATOMS: atom_id res chain seq x y z
N MET A 1 -22.25 -3.48 6.72
CA MET A 1 -20.83 -3.52 6.31
C MET A 1 -20.19 -2.20 6.73
N SER A 2 -19.16 -2.23 7.58
CA SER A 2 -18.52 -1.00 8.10
C SER A 2 -17.72 -0.28 7.00
N TYR A 3 -17.73 1.06 7.00
CA TYR A 3 -16.91 1.87 6.07
C TYR A 3 -15.42 1.51 6.15
N LYS A 4 -14.95 1.09 7.34
CA LYS A 4 -13.57 0.63 7.55
C LYS A 4 -13.26 -0.57 6.65
N ASN A 5 -14.11 -1.60 6.63
CA ASN A 5 -13.90 -2.79 5.80
C ASN A 5 -13.73 -2.43 4.32
N LEU A 6 -14.56 -1.51 3.81
CA LEU A 6 -14.50 -1.06 2.42
C LEU A 6 -13.26 -0.21 2.16
N SER A 7 -12.97 0.77 3.00
CA SER A 7 -11.80 1.64 2.86
C SER A 7 -10.48 0.86 2.92
N TYR A 8 -10.32 -0.06 3.87
CA TYR A 8 -9.11 -0.92 3.94
C TYR A 8 -8.98 -1.84 2.71
N THR A 9 -10.08 -2.37 2.19
CA THR A 9 -10.06 -3.22 0.99
C THR A 9 -9.65 -2.40 -0.24
N ILE A 10 -10.22 -1.20 -0.42
CA ILE A 10 -9.87 -0.27 -1.49
C ILE A 10 -8.38 0.11 -1.40
N SER A 11 -7.90 0.49 -0.22
CA SER A 11 -6.50 0.82 0.00
C SER A 11 -5.56 -0.34 -0.34
N ASN A 12 -5.89 -1.57 0.07
CA ASN A 12 -5.12 -2.77 -0.27
C ASN A 12 -5.07 -3.03 -1.79
N PHE A 13 -6.18 -2.80 -2.49
CA PHE A 13 -6.21 -2.87 -3.95
C PHE A 13 -5.27 -1.83 -4.57
N PHE A 14 -5.33 -0.58 -4.12
CA PHE A 14 -4.47 0.49 -4.64
C PHE A 14 -2.99 0.30 -4.30
N VAL A 15 -2.63 -0.35 -3.19
CA VAL A 15 -1.24 -0.76 -2.94
C VAL A 15 -0.78 -1.72 -4.03
N MET A 16 -1.56 -2.76 -4.34
CA MET A 16 -1.17 -3.74 -5.37
C MET A 16 -1.13 -3.11 -6.76
N LEU A 17 -2.05 -2.18 -7.05
CA LEU A 17 -2.01 -1.40 -8.29
C LEU A 17 -0.76 -0.52 -8.37
N PHE A 18 -0.40 0.15 -7.27
CA PHE A 18 0.84 0.92 -7.19
C PHE A 18 2.07 0.03 -7.44
N MET A 19 2.14 -1.14 -6.79
CA MET A 19 3.24 -2.09 -7.00
C MET A 19 3.35 -2.52 -8.46
N TYR A 20 2.22 -2.82 -9.11
CA TYR A 20 2.18 -3.16 -10.53
C TYR A 20 2.61 -2.00 -11.44
N VAL A 21 2.39 -0.75 -11.06
CA VAL A 21 2.73 0.41 -11.90
C VAL A 21 4.19 0.82 -11.73
N PHE A 22 4.71 0.78 -10.50
CA PHE A 22 6.00 1.39 -10.15
C PHE A 22 7.14 0.39 -9.97
N VAL A 23 6.89 -0.92 -9.88
CA VAL A 23 7.98 -1.90 -9.77
C VAL A 23 8.38 -2.41 -11.16
N SER A 24 9.68 -2.45 -11.44
CA SER A 24 10.17 -3.02 -12.70
C SER A 24 9.96 -4.53 -12.72
N HIS A 25 9.09 -5.02 -13.60
CA HIS A 25 8.65 -6.42 -13.59
C HIS A 25 9.69 -7.40 -14.13
N ARG A 26 9.88 -8.52 -13.43
CA ARG A 26 10.62 -9.70 -13.90
C ARG A 26 9.80 -10.57 -14.84
N TYR A 27 8.51 -10.71 -14.54
CA TYR A 27 7.60 -11.59 -15.26
C TYR A 27 6.82 -10.82 -16.33
N SER A 28 6.23 -11.57 -17.26
CA SER A 28 5.25 -11.03 -18.21
C SER A 28 4.07 -10.37 -17.49
N LYS A 29 3.49 -9.33 -18.09
CA LYS A 29 2.29 -8.62 -17.57
C LYS A 29 1.21 -9.53 -16.97
N PRO A 30 0.70 -10.59 -17.64
CA PRO A 30 -0.35 -11.43 -17.07
C PRO A 30 0.08 -12.14 -15.78
N LYS A 31 1.30 -12.69 -15.74
CA LYS A 31 1.84 -13.35 -14.53
C LYS A 31 1.97 -12.36 -13.37
N THR A 32 2.43 -11.13 -13.63
CA THR A 32 2.52 -10.10 -12.59
C THR A 32 1.15 -9.73 -12.06
N ILE A 33 0.15 -9.56 -12.94
CA ILE A 33 -1.24 -9.29 -12.53
C ILE A 33 -1.77 -10.42 -11.64
N THR A 34 -1.53 -11.68 -11.99
CA THR A 34 -1.93 -12.83 -11.16
C THR A 34 -1.27 -12.79 -9.78
N ILE A 35 0.04 -12.49 -9.70
CA ILE A 35 0.75 -12.37 -8.43
C ILE A 35 0.16 -11.22 -7.60
N CYS A 36 -0.04 -10.04 -8.18
CA CYS A 36 -0.66 -8.90 -7.50
C CYS A 36 -2.08 -9.20 -7.02
N ALA A 37 -2.89 -9.90 -7.81
CA ALA A 37 -4.24 -10.31 -7.42
C ALA A 37 -4.24 -11.32 -6.27
N ALA A 38 -3.35 -12.32 -6.31
CA ALA A 38 -3.18 -13.28 -5.23
C ALA A 38 -2.70 -12.57 -3.94
N SER A 39 -1.73 -11.67 -4.06
CA SER A 39 -1.24 -10.86 -2.94
C SER A 39 -2.30 -9.95 -2.37
N PHE A 40 -3.14 -9.33 -3.21
CA PHE A 40 -4.30 -8.54 -2.77
C PHE A 40 -5.21 -9.36 -1.86
N LEU A 41 -5.58 -10.58 -2.27
CA LEU A 41 -6.40 -11.47 -1.43
C LEU A 41 -5.69 -11.83 -0.14
N ALA A 42 -4.39 -12.17 -0.21
CA ALA A 42 -3.59 -12.52 0.96
C ALA A 42 -3.53 -11.38 1.98
N ILE A 43 -3.44 -10.12 1.55
CA ILE A 43 -3.44 -8.97 2.47
C ILE A 43 -4.85 -8.53 2.89
N ALA A 44 -5.88 -8.76 2.07
CA ALA A 44 -7.25 -8.34 2.36
C ALA A 44 -7.97 -9.27 3.33
N VAL A 45 -7.80 -10.59 3.21
CA VAL A 45 -8.49 -11.58 4.07
C VAL A 45 -8.22 -11.37 5.57
N PRO A 46 -6.98 -11.12 6.03
CA PRO A 46 -6.69 -10.84 7.44
C PRO A 46 -7.39 -9.59 8.01
N ASN A 47 -7.93 -8.70 7.16
CA ASN A 47 -8.77 -7.61 7.66
C ASN A 47 -10.02 -8.14 8.36
N VAL A 48 -10.54 -9.31 7.99
CA VAL A 48 -11.67 -9.94 8.68
C VAL A 48 -11.32 -10.24 10.14
N LEU A 49 -10.09 -10.69 10.40
CA LEU A 49 -9.62 -10.98 11.77
C LEU A 49 -9.61 -9.70 12.61
N LYS A 50 -8.95 -8.64 12.15
CA LYS A 50 -8.81 -7.40 12.94
C LYS A 50 -10.06 -6.53 12.96
N LEU A 51 -10.89 -6.53 11.92
CA LEU A 51 -12.05 -5.61 11.83
C LEU A 51 -13.36 -6.25 12.28
N ASN A 52 -13.53 -7.58 12.17
CA ASN A 52 -14.80 -8.24 12.45
C ASN A 52 -14.72 -9.22 13.63
N ILE A 53 -13.64 -10.00 13.77
CA ILE A 53 -13.53 -11.04 14.81
C ILE A 53 -12.93 -10.45 16.11
N TYR A 54 -11.88 -9.65 15.99
CA TYR A 54 -11.18 -9.04 17.14
C TYR A 54 -11.06 -7.50 17.01
N PRO A 55 -12.18 -6.76 16.90
CA PRO A 55 -12.18 -5.31 16.66
C PRO A 55 -11.48 -4.48 17.74
N ASP A 56 -11.41 -4.97 18.99
CA ASP A 56 -10.83 -4.24 20.13
C ASP A 56 -9.43 -4.73 20.53
N SER A 57 -8.89 -5.76 19.85
CA SER A 57 -7.59 -6.33 20.18
C SER A 57 -6.45 -5.56 19.53
N ARG A 58 -5.78 -4.69 20.30
CA ARG A 58 -4.57 -3.97 19.85
C ARG A 58 -3.49 -4.90 19.30
N LEU A 59 -3.30 -6.06 19.94
CA LEU A 59 -2.34 -7.07 19.50
C LEU A 59 -2.73 -7.66 18.13
N CYS A 60 -4.01 -7.95 17.90
CA CYS A 60 -4.47 -8.45 16.60
C CYS A 60 -4.22 -7.42 15.49
N TYR A 61 -4.54 -6.15 15.73
CA TYR A 61 -4.25 -5.07 14.77
C TYR A 61 -2.76 -4.97 14.45
N PHE A 62 -1.91 -5.02 15.48
CA PHE A 62 -0.47 -4.97 15.31
C PHE A 62 0.04 -6.14 14.47
N LEU A 63 -0.30 -7.38 14.83
CA LEU A 63 0.16 -8.58 14.12
C LEU A 63 -0.32 -8.63 12.67
N VAL A 64 -1.60 -8.31 12.42
CA VAL A 64 -2.14 -8.26 11.06
C VAL A 64 -1.43 -7.16 10.24
N THR A 65 -1.11 -6.03 10.85
CA THR A 65 -0.40 -4.94 10.17
C THR A 65 1.03 -5.34 9.81
N ILE A 66 1.77 -5.98 10.73
CA ILE A 66 3.11 -6.52 10.44
C ILE A 66 3.07 -7.55 9.31
N TYR A 67 2.08 -8.46 9.35
CA TYR A 67 1.85 -9.42 8.27
C TYR A 67 1.60 -8.72 6.92
N GLN A 68 0.72 -7.72 6.89
CA GLN A 68 0.38 -6.96 5.68
C GLN A 68 1.59 -6.22 5.11
N ILE A 69 2.43 -5.62 5.97
CA ILE A 69 3.68 -4.98 5.56
C ILE A 69 4.61 -6.01 4.93
N ALA A 70 4.86 -7.13 5.64
CA ALA A 70 5.75 -8.19 5.15
C ALA A 70 5.29 -8.74 3.80
N MET A 71 3.99 -9.03 3.65
CA MET A 71 3.41 -9.53 2.39
C MET A 71 3.52 -8.52 1.26
N THR A 72 3.29 -7.24 1.53
CA THR A 72 3.41 -6.17 0.52
C THR A 72 4.86 -6.06 0.03
N GLN A 73 5.83 -6.04 0.94
CA GLN A 73 7.26 -5.97 0.58
C GLN A 73 7.71 -7.24 -0.15
N LEU A 74 7.29 -8.42 0.32
CA LEU A 74 7.60 -9.68 -0.35
C LEU A 74 7.02 -9.71 -1.76
N THR A 75 5.80 -9.23 -1.96
CA THR A 75 5.19 -9.11 -3.29
C THR A 75 6.04 -8.25 -4.22
N GLY A 76 6.49 -7.08 -3.75
CA GLY A 76 7.41 -6.23 -4.50
C GLY A 76 8.69 -6.93 -4.91
N LEU A 77 9.36 -7.59 -3.96
CA LEU A 77 10.57 -8.37 -4.24
C LEU A 77 10.33 -9.57 -5.17
N LEU A 78 9.15 -10.17 -5.13
CA LEU A 78 8.78 -11.29 -6.00
C LEU A 78 8.59 -10.83 -7.45
N ILE A 79 7.86 -9.73 -7.66
CA ILE A 79 7.58 -9.22 -9.01
C ILE A 79 8.76 -8.45 -9.59
N SER A 80 9.66 -7.92 -8.76
CA SER A 80 10.77 -7.09 -9.23
C SER A 80 11.84 -7.87 -9.99
N LYS A 81 12.36 -7.24 -11.05
CA LYS A 81 13.54 -7.68 -11.81
C LYS A 81 14.80 -7.68 -10.94
N ARG A 82 14.91 -6.77 -9.97
CA ARG A 82 16.03 -6.64 -9.03
C ARG A 82 15.52 -6.78 -7.59
N ARG A 83 16.15 -7.62 -6.78
CA ARG A 83 15.74 -7.86 -5.38
C ARG A 83 16.60 -7.07 -4.43
N ASP A 84 16.50 -5.76 -4.51
CA ASP A 84 17.36 -4.83 -3.79
C ASP A 84 16.56 -3.84 -2.91
N SER A 85 17.29 -3.00 -2.19
CA SER A 85 16.73 -1.97 -1.32
C SER A 85 15.91 -0.93 -2.09
N LYS A 86 16.11 -0.75 -3.40
CA LYS A 86 15.30 0.19 -4.21
C LYS A 86 13.89 -0.33 -4.37
N THR A 87 13.75 -1.63 -4.62
CA THR A 87 12.43 -2.28 -4.68
C THR A 87 11.70 -2.18 -3.33
N LEU A 88 12.41 -2.40 -2.22
CA LEU A 88 11.83 -2.21 -0.88
C LEU A 88 11.40 -0.76 -0.63
N PHE A 89 12.20 0.22 -1.05
CA PHE A 89 11.85 1.63 -0.92
C PHE A 89 10.57 1.98 -1.69
N VAL A 90 10.43 1.47 -2.92
CA VAL A 90 9.22 1.67 -3.73
C VAL A 90 8.01 0.99 -3.08
N GLY A 91 8.19 -0.22 -2.56
CA GLY A 91 7.14 -0.92 -1.82
C GLY A 91 6.66 -0.16 -0.58
N LEU A 92 7.58 0.34 0.22
CA LEU A 92 7.26 1.17 1.40
C LEU A 92 6.59 2.51 1.00
N SER A 93 7.02 3.11 -0.11
CA SER A 93 6.44 4.35 -0.63
C SER A 93 4.99 4.15 -1.09
N GLY A 94 4.70 3.01 -1.73
CA GLY A 94 3.34 2.64 -2.14
C GLY A 94 2.39 2.49 -0.96
N SER A 95 2.86 1.85 0.12
CA SER A 95 2.09 1.74 1.35
C SER A 95 1.81 3.11 1.97
N ASN A 96 2.73 4.07 1.90
CA ASN A 96 2.55 5.42 2.44
C ASN A 96 1.49 6.20 1.65
N TYR A 97 1.52 6.10 0.33
CA TYR A 97 0.57 6.77 -0.55
C TYR A 97 -0.89 6.38 -0.21
N VAL A 98 -1.17 5.11 0.04
CA VAL A 98 -2.56 4.67 0.28
C VAL A 98 -3.15 5.11 1.61
N VAL A 99 -2.33 5.56 2.57
CA VAL A 99 -2.79 6.07 3.86
C VAL A 99 -3.67 7.30 3.66
N ALA A 100 -3.35 8.17 2.70
CA ALA A 100 -4.09 9.40 2.43
C ALA A 100 -5.57 9.13 2.07
N GLY A 101 -5.84 8.11 1.25
CA GLY A 101 -7.22 7.74 0.89
C GLY A 101 -8.02 7.20 2.09
N SER A 102 -7.38 6.44 2.99
CA SER A 102 -8.01 5.99 4.23
C SER A 102 -8.32 7.15 5.18
N ILE A 103 -7.43 8.14 5.28
CA ILE A 103 -7.65 9.36 6.07
C ILE A 103 -8.83 10.15 5.51
N MET A 104 -8.88 10.36 4.19
CA MET A 104 -10.00 11.04 3.54
C MET A 104 -11.34 10.34 3.83
N ALA A 105 -11.39 9.01 3.73
CA ALA A 105 -12.58 8.24 4.07
C ALA A 105 -13.03 8.44 5.52
N ALA A 106 -12.08 8.49 6.46
CA ALA A 106 -12.37 8.74 7.87
C ALA A 106 -12.90 10.16 8.12
N ILE A 107 -12.29 11.18 7.51
CA ILE A 107 -12.75 12.58 7.61
C ILE A 107 -14.19 12.70 7.10
N LEU A 108 -14.47 12.20 5.89
CA LEU A 108 -15.82 12.25 5.31
C LEU A 108 -16.83 11.47 6.15
N HIS A 109 -16.43 10.35 6.75
CA HIS A 109 -17.30 9.60 7.65
C HIS A 109 -17.66 10.39 8.90
N ILE A 110 -16.67 11.05 9.53
CA ILE A 110 -16.89 11.89 10.70
C ILE A 110 -17.78 13.09 10.36
N CYS A 111 -17.57 13.73 9.21
CA CYS A 111 -18.30 14.94 8.84
C CYS A 111 -19.72 14.67 8.32
N THR A 112 -19.95 13.54 7.62
CA THR A 112 -21.21 13.32 6.87
C THR A 112 -21.99 12.10 7.32
N GLY A 113 -21.34 11.12 7.97
CA GLY A 113 -21.93 9.81 8.26
C GLY A 113 -22.31 8.98 7.02
N ASN A 114 -22.08 9.49 5.80
CA ASN A 114 -22.57 8.86 4.57
C ASN A 114 -21.51 7.92 3.99
N LEU A 115 -21.83 6.62 4.00
CA LEU A 115 -20.94 5.57 3.51
C LEU A 115 -20.50 5.77 2.04
N TYR A 116 -21.41 6.18 1.16
CA TYR A 116 -21.11 6.35 -0.26
C TYR A 116 -20.12 7.51 -0.47
N LEU A 117 -20.29 8.63 0.24
CA LEU A 117 -19.36 9.75 0.20
C LEU A 117 -17.98 9.34 0.72
N CYS A 118 -17.91 8.53 1.78
CA CYS A 118 -16.64 8.01 2.30
C CYS A 118 -15.87 7.20 1.26
N ILE A 119 -16.57 6.29 0.58
CA ILE A 119 -15.99 5.42 -0.45
C ILE A 119 -15.55 6.25 -1.66
N ALA A 120 -16.41 7.16 -2.12
CA ALA A 120 -16.10 8.04 -3.24
C ALA A 120 -14.85 8.89 -2.95
N GLY A 121 -14.78 9.53 -1.78
CA GLY A 121 -13.61 10.31 -1.38
C GLY A 121 -12.34 9.49 -1.23
N CYS A 122 -12.45 8.24 -0.75
CA CYS A 122 -11.34 7.28 -0.68
C CYS A 122 -10.77 7.01 -2.08
N ILE A 123 -11.63 6.54 -3.00
CA ILE A 123 -11.24 6.18 -4.38
C ILE A 123 -10.70 7.40 -5.12
N VAL A 124 -11.40 8.54 -5.05
CA VAL A 124 -10.98 9.77 -5.75
C VAL A 124 -9.60 10.21 -5.27
N THR A 125 -9.34 10.15 -3.97
CA THR A 125 -8.03 10.51 -3.39
C THR A 125 -6.93 9.57 -3.88
N HIS A 126 -7.18 8.27 -3.86
CA HIS A 126 -6.24 7.28 -4.40
C HIS A 126 -5.96 7.52 -5.88
N VAL A 127 -6.99 7.62 -6.71
CA VAL A 127 -6.85 7.85 -8.16
C VAL A 127 -6.09 9.15 -8.44
N ALA A 128 -6.45 10.25 -7.77
CA ALA A 128 -5.81 11.54 -7.99
C ALA A 128 -4.31 11.50 -7.70
N ILE A 129 -3.91 10.98 -6.53
CA ILE A 129 -2.50 10.89 -6.18
C ILE A 129 -1.78 9.89 -7.09
N LEU A 130 -2.38 8.73 -7.40
CA LEU A 130 -1.77 7.75 -8.29
C LEU A 130 -1.52 8.32 -9.68
N LEU A 131 -2.46 9.09 -10.24
CA LEU A 131 -2.30 9.75 -11.54
C LEU A 131 -1.17 10.79 -11.52
N VAL A 132 -1.06 11.58 -10.46
CA VAL A 132 0.05 12.54 -10.29
C VAL A 132 1.38 11.78 -10.23
N LEU A 133 1.46 10.72 -9.43
CA LEU A 133 2.69 9.93 -9.34
C LEU A 133 3.01 9.25 -10.67
N TYR A 134 2.01 8.70 -11.34
CA TYR A 134 2.17 8.00 -12.62
C TYR A 134 2.77 8.95 -13.67
N THR A 135 2.19 10.13 -13.81
CA THR A 135 2.60 11.11 -14.82
C THR A 135 3.93 11.80 -14.52
N LYS A 136 4.30 11.95 -13.24
CA LYS A 136 5.47 12.76 -12.85
C LYS A 136 6.70 11.92 -12.52
N ILE A 137 6.53 10.74 -11.92
CA ILE A 137 7.65 10.01 -11.32
C ILE A 137 7.79 8.57 -11.81
N GLN A 138 6.83 8.00 -12.54
CA GLN A 138 6.89 6.58 -12.91
C GLN A 138 8.14 6.25 -13.72
N ASP A 139 8.40 6.99 -14.81
CA ASP A 139 9.55 6.75 -15.67
C ASP A 139 10.88 6.92 -14.91
N ILE A 140 10.94 7.91 -14.02
CA ILE A 140 12.10 8.16 -13.15
C ILE A 140 12.30 6.98 -12.21
N CYS A 141 11.22 6.49 -11.60
CA CYS A 141 11.23 5.39 -10.64
C CYS A 141 11.67 4.07 -11.29
N LEU A 142 11.18 3.78 -12.49
CA LEU A 142 11.56 2.57 -13.24
C LEU A 142 13.02 2.63 -13.66
N LYS A 143 13.50 3.76 -14.19
CA LYS A 143 14.93 3.97 -14.53
C LYS A 143 15.83 3.82 -13.31
N TYR A 144 15.44 4.43 -12.19
CA TYR A 144 16.18 4.35 -10.93
C TYR A 144 16.38 2.89 -10.46
N GLN A 145 15.39 2.01 -10.67
CA GLN A 145 15.49 0.59 -10.32
C GLN A 145 16.41 -0.21 -11.24
N GLU A 146 16.67 0.26 -12.46
CA GLU A 146 17.57 -0.42 -13.40
C GLU A 146 19.04 -0.05 -13.20
N GLU A 147 19.32 1.11 -12.62
CA GLU A 147 20.67 1.55 -12.31
C GLU A 147 21.36 0.64 -11.28
N THR A 148 22.55 0.15 -11.62
CA THR A 148 23.46 -0.55 -10.70
C THR A 148 24.10 0.42 -9.73
N MET A 149 23.36 0.81 -8.69
CA MET A 149 23.95 1.45 -7.50
C MET A 149 24.04 0.44 -6.36
N GLN A 150 25.03 0.61 -5.48
CA GLN A 150 25.14 -0.17 -4.23
C GLN A 150 23.83 -0.13 -3.44
N SER A 151 23.56 -1.18 -2.66
CA SER A 151 22.33 -1.30 -1.87
C SER A 151 22.36 -0.33 -0.69
N TRP A 152 21.49 0.68 -0.67
CA TRP A 152 21.36 1.65 0.42
C TRP A 152 20.10 1.36 1.24
N TRP A 153 20.18 0.39 2.16
CA TRP A 153 19.14 0.12 3.16
C TRP A 153 18.74 1.37 3.96
N LYS A 154 19.65 2.35 4.08
CA LYS A 154 19.39 3.66 4.69
C LYS A 154 18.25 4.43 4.01
N LEU A 155 18.03 4.27 2.71
CA LEU A 155 16.92 4.93 2.00
C LEU A 155 15.56 4.35 2.44
N CYS A 156 15.48 3.04 2.71
CA CYS A 156 14.27 2.40 3.22
C CYS A 156 13.90 2.86 4.65
N LEU A 157 14.88 3.38 5.41
CA LEU A 157 14.59 3.93 6.73
C LEU A 157 13.74 5.21 6.65
N ILE A 158 13.83 5.99 5.55
CA ILE A 158 13.07 7.25 5.43
C ILE A 158 11.56 6.98 5.49
N PRO A 159 10.96 6.12 4.64
CA PRO A 159 9.55 5.76 4.76
C PRO A 159 9.18 5.16 6.13
N VAL A 160 10.05 4.33 6.70
CA VAL A 160 9.81 3.70 8.02
C VAL A 160 9.75 4.75 9.12
N PHE A 161 10.62 5.75 9.11
CA PHE A 161 10.57 6.85 10.09
C PHE A 161 9.33 7.72 9.93
N PHE A 162 8.88 7.96 8.69
CA PHE A 162 7.58 8.63 8.48
C PHE A 162 6.43 7.82 9.12
N TYR A 163 6.41 6.50 8.94
CA TYR A 163 5.42 5.63 9.60
C TYR A 163 5.47 5.71 11.12
N CYS A 164 6.65 5.57 11.72
CA CYS A 164 6.83 5.60 13.18
C CYS A 164 6.50 6.96 13.78
N GLY A 165 6.77 8.05 13.05
CA GLY A 165 6.38 9.40 13.44
C GLY A 165 4.87 9.53 13.58
N PHE A 166 4.11 9.14 12.54
CA PHE A 166 2.65 9.20 12.58
C PHE A 166 2.03 8.31 13.67
N SER A 167 2.61 7.14 13.97
CA SER A 167 2.11 6.28 15.05
C SER A 167 2.39 6.81 16.45
N SER A 168 3.37 7.71 16.62
CA SER A 168 3.74 8.29 17.92
C SER A 168 2.89 9.52 18.28
N PHE A 169 2.05 10.00 17.36
CA PHE A 169 1.12 11.12 17.57
C PHE A 169 -0.34 10.69 17.83
N THR A 170 -0.58 9.39 18.01
CA THR A 170 -1.87 8.78 18.40
C THR A 170 -1.73 8.01 19.70
#